data_AF-A0A496U8Z9-F1
#
_entry.id   AF-A0A496U8Z9-F1
#
_cell.length_a   1.000
_cell.length_b   1.000
_cell.length_c   1.000
_cell.angle_alpha   90.00
_cell.angle_beta   90.00
_cell.angle_gamma   90.00
#
_symmetry.space_group_name_H-M   'P 1'
#
loop_
_entity.id
_entity.type
_entity.pdbx_description
1 polymer ?
#
loop_
_entity_poly.entity_id
_entity_poly.type
_entity_poly.pdbx_seq_one_letter_code
_entity_poly.pdbx_strand_id
1 'polypeptide(L)'
;SCSTSERKPAGQQGSKSAECSRSKLSERFLFDQSYRLEYGVIAGLDEAGRGPVAGPLVACAVVMREDFDHEVLNDSKKLTDRVRRQLKPVIEDAARQISLGIVSSSEIDSNRMAWAVRTSFKRAMAPLIQRTDMFLIDGNSVSGLDVPARFLVKGDSKSLSIAAASVIAKVTRDDMMIEAHRRYPQYGFDRHKGYGTAEHLKIIKNIGPSPVHRMSFAPLSRWYQTGQMSLFPLDAPDTGKAAEYRAALFYSNLGFTVLERNWFSSSGEIDLILKKRGVVYFVEVKSTLSGREKQALQKIDTVKLARIRNAAEEWMAATGYTGECALEAVLVTADSAVRYPVQ
;
A
#
# COMPACT_ATOMS: atom_id res chain seq x y z
N SER A 1 60.59 20.04 -66.88
CA SER A 1 59.30 19.34 -66.74
C SER A 1 59.06 19.05 -65.27
N CYS A 2 57.81 19.23 -64.82
CA CYS A 2 57.13 18.66 -63.63
C CYS A 2 57.96 17.82 -62.64
N SER A 3 57.79 17.88 -61.32
CA SER A 3 56.69 18.37 -60.48
C SER A 3 57.05 18.08 -59.02
N THR A 4 56.74 19.04 -58.15
CA THR A 4 56.43 18.99 -56.71
C THR A 4 56.30 17.64 -56.00
N SER A 5 56.95 17.49 -54.83
CA SER A 5 56.26 17.12 -53.58
C SER A 5 57.03 17.63 -52.34
N GLU A 6 56.55 18.71 -51.74
CA GLU A 6 57.03 19.27 -50.47
C GLU A 6 56.58 18.39 -49.29
N ARG A 7 57.52 18.02 -48.40
CA ARG A 7 57.19 17.51 -47.06
C ARG A 7 57.23 18.69 -46.08
N LYS A 8 56.07 19.03 -45.51
CA LYS A 8 55.95 19.98 -44.39
C LYS A 8 56.34 19.31 -43.05
N PRO A 9 56.89 20.06 -42.08
CA PRO A 9 57.27 19.54 -40.77
C PRO A 9 56.06 19.43 -39.82
N ALA A 10 56.16 18.51 -38.87
CA ALA A 10 55.17 18.23 -37.84
C ALA A 10 54.92 19.46 -36.96
N GLY A 11 53.69 19.99 -37.03
CA GLY A 11 53.20 21.08 -36.22
C GLY A 11 52.66 20.60 -34.86
N GLN A 12 53.14 21.28 -33.82
CA GLN A 12 52.53 21.56 -32.52
C GLN A 12 51.16 20.91 -32.23
N GLN A 13 51.15 20.05 -31.21
CA GLN A 13 49.96 19.65 -30.48
C GLN A 13 49.38 20.88 -29.76
N GLY A 14 48.49 21.59 -30.44
CA GLY A 14 47.60 22.55 -29.81
C GLY A 14 46.61 21.82 -28.92
N SER A 15 46.63 22.14 -27.63
CA SER A 15 45.60 21.77 -26.66
C SER A 15 44.25 22.27 -27.16
N LYS A 16 43.42 21.35 -27.68
CA LYS A 16 41.99 21.63 -27.82
C LYS A 16 41.41 21.68 -26.41
N SER A 17 41.25 22.91 -25.94
CA SER A 17 40.39 23.28 -24.83
C SER A 17 39.10 22.47 -24.89
N ALA A 18 38.90 21.60 -23.90
CA ALA A 18 37.61 21.03 -23.58
C ALA A 18 36.70 22.18 -23.17
N GLU A 19 35.96 22.74 -24.13
CA GLU A 19 34.77 23.52 -23.85
C GLU A 19 33.79 22.59 -23.15
N CYS A 20 33.82 22.63 -21.83
CA CYS A 20 32.84 22.02 -20.95
C CYS A 20 31.46 22.58 -21.35
N SER A 21 30.65 21.75 -22.00
CA SER A 21 29.26 22.09 -22.29
C SER A 21 28.57 22.32 -20.95
N ARG A 22 28.34 23.58 -20.57
CA ARG A 22 27.45 23.89 -19.45
C ARG A 22 26.07 23.37 -19.84
N SER A 23 25.68 22.22 -19.30
CA SER A 23 24.33 21.71 -19.43
C SER A 23 23.38 22.80 -18.94
N LYS A 24 22.43 23.21 -19.77
CA LYS A 24 21.43 24.22 -19.42
C LYS A 24 20.65 23.69 -18.21
N LEU A 25 20.61 24.47 -17.12
CA LEU A 25 19.84 24.14 -15.92
C LEU A 25 18.36 23.94 -16.29
N SER A 26 17.71 22.99 -15.62
CA SER A 26 16.30 22.70 -15.85
C SER A 26 15.41 23.85 -15.37
N GLU A 27 14.28 24.07 -16.05
CA GLU A 27 13.29 25.08 -15.63
C GLU A 27 12.76 24.80 -14.21
N ARG A 28 12.68 23.52 -13.83
CA ARG A 28 12.26 23.07 -12.50
C ARG A 28 13.27 23.47 -11.42
N PHE A 29 14.55 23.36 -11.72
CA PHE A 29 15.62 23.82 -10.82
C PHE A 29 15.58 25.34 -10.68
N LEU A 30 15.47 26.08 -11.78
CA LEU A 30 15.42 27.53 -11.77
C LEU A 30 14.20 28.08 -11.00
N PHE A 31 13.06 27.39 -11.10
CA PHE A 31 11.88 27.70 -10.29
C PHE A 31 12.17 27.54 -8.80
N ASP A 32 12.74 26.42 -8.37
CA ASP A 32 13.12 26.22 -6.97
C ASP A 32 14.14 27.27 -6.50
N GLN A 33 15.11 27.61 -7.36
CA GLN A 33 16.12 28.62 -7.08
C GLN A 33 15.50 30.00 -6.82
N SER A 34 14.45 30.40 -7.55
CA SER A 34 13.80 31.69 -7.31
C SER A 34 13.14 31.75 -5.92
N TYR A 35 12.50 30.66 -5.48
CA TYR A 35 11.94 30.58 -4.14
C TYR A 35 13.02 30.54 -3.06
N ARG A 36 14.16 29.89 -3.31
CA ARG A 36 15.29 29.92 -2.36
C ARG A 36 15.86 31.32 -2.17
N LEU A 37 15.96 32.09 -3.25
CA LEU A 37 16.44 33.48 -3.18
C LEU A 37 15.46 34.39 -2.40
N GLU A 38 14.16 34.13 -2.48
CA GLU A 38 13.13 34.92 -1.82
C GLU A 38 12.90 34.51 -0.36
N TYR A 39 12.92 33.20 -0.05
CA TYR A 39 12.48 32.66 1.23
C TYR A 39 13.56 31.94 2.04
N GLY A 40 14.67 31.51 1.43
CA GLY A 40 15.70 30.69 2.09
C GLY A 40 15.52 29.19 1.83
N VAL A 41 15.38 28.38 2.88
CA VAL A 41 15.29 26.93 2.74
C VAL A 41 13.88 26.52 2.33
N ILE A 42 13.78 25.80 1.22
CA ILE A 42 12.51 25.30 0.69
C ILE A 42 12.39 23.78 0.87
N ALA A 43 11.16 23.30 1.01
CA ALA A 43 10.85 21.87 0.92
C ALA A 43 9.74 21.62 -0.10
N GLY A 44 9.91 20.64 -0.97
CA GLY A 44 8.85 20.16 -1.85
C GLY A 44 7.98 19.11 -1.17
N LEU A 45 6.68 19.10 -1.44
CA LEU A 45 5.73 18.15 -0.88
C LEU A 45 4.73 17.65 -1.95
N ASP A 46 4.51 16.34 -1.98
CA ASP A 46 3.48 15.70 -2.81
C ASP A 46 2.95 14.42 -2.14
N GLU A 47 1.80 13.91 -2.60
CA GLU A 47 1.21 12.66 -2.15
C GLU A 47 0.92 11.61 -3.23
N ALA A 48 1.01 10.34 -2.83
CA ALA A 48 0.58 9.20 -3.59
C ALA A 48 -0.55 8.46 -2.87
N GLY A 49 -1.53 7.98 -3.63
CA GLY A 49 -2.54 7.06 -3.12
C GLY A 49 -3.89 7.65 -2.75
N ARG A 50 -4.25 8.83 -3.28
CA ARG A 50 -5.56 9.44 -3.02
C ARG A 50 -6.73 8.65 -3.62
N GLY A 51 -6.60 8.18 -4.86
CA GLY A 51 -7.69 7.50 -5.61
C GLY A 51 -7.92 5.99 -5.37
N PRO A 52 -6.90 5.17 -5.04
CA PRO A 52 -7.05 3.73 -4.80
C PRO A 52 -8.13 3.36 -3.78
N VAL A 53 -8.79 2.21 -3.99
CA VAL A 53 -9.78 1.63 -3.06
C VAL A 53 -9.12 0.81 -1.95
N ALA A 54 -7.80 0.62 -2.01
CA ALA A 54 -7.02 -0.08 -1.00
C ALA A 54 -5.65 0.60 -0.77
N GLY A 55 -5.11 0.37 0.42
CA GLY A 55 -3.80 0.84 0.86
C GLY A 55 -3.82 2.24 1.47
N PRO A 56 -2.64 2.71 1.93
CA PRO A 56 -2.50 3.99 2.60
C PRO A 56 -2.47 5.17 1.61
N LEU A 57 -2.64 6.37 2.17
CA LEU A 57 -2.18 7.62 1.58
C LEU A 57 -0.76 7.89 2.10
N VAL A 58 0.16 8.25 1.21
CA VAL A 58 1.56 8.54 1.56
C VAL A 58 1.90 9.92 1.01
N ALA A 59 2.20 10.86 1.88
CA ALA A 59 2.83 12.13 1.52
C ALA A 59 4.34 12.06 1.78
N CYS A 60 5.11 12.81 1.00
CA CYS A 60 6.54 12.98 1.22
C CYS A 60 6.87 14.47 1.21
N ALA A 61 7.72 14.91 2.13
CA ALA A 61 8.33 16.23 2.13
C ALA A 61 9.86 16.08 1.99
N VAL A 62 10.47 16.87 1.11
CA VAL A 62 11.88 16.75 0.76
C VAL A 62 12.55 18.13 0.73
N VAL A 63 13.64 18.27 1.46
CA VAL A 63 14.59 19.39 1.34
C VAL A 63 15.75 18.93 0.50
N MET A 64 15.82 19.38 -0.75
CA MET A 64 16.94 19.06 -1.65
C MET A 64 18.16 19.92 -1.33
N ARG A 65 19.36 19.41 -1.65
CA ARG A 65 20.55 20.26 -1.77
C ARG A 65 20.33 21.38 -2.79
N GLU A 66 20.94 22.54 -2.55
CA GLU A 66 20.73 23.75 -3.34
C GLU A 66 21.31 23.67 -4.75
N ASP A 67 22.35 22.84 -4.94
CA ASP A 67 23.08 22.66 -6.19
C ASP A 67 22.59 21.46 -7.02
N PHE A 68 21.60 20.72 -6.52
CA PHE A 68 21.10 19.53 -7.19
C PHE A 68 20.11 19.90 -8.30
N ASP A 69 20.48 19.58 -9.54
CA ASP A 69 19.59 19.54 -10.70
C ASP A 69 19.66 18.15 -11.35
N HIS A 70 18.55 17.72 -11.95
CA HIS A 70 18.48 16.40 -12.58
C HIS A 70 17.50 16.42 -13.77
N GLU A 71 18.03 16.26 -14.98
CA GLU A 71 17.26 16.40 -16.23
C GLU A 71 16.05 15.45 -16.31
N VAL A 72 16.23 14.20 -15.91
CA VAL A 72 15.18 13.17 -15.95
C VAL A 72 14.12 13.34 -14.84
N LEU A 73 14.45 14.04 -13.75
CA LEU A 73 13.53 14.17 -12.62
C LEU A 73 12.34 15.04 -13.03
N ASN A 74 11.15 14.45 -12.92
CA ASN A 74 9.89 15.01 -13.40
C ASN A 74 8.72 14.38 -12.62
N ASP A 75 7.50 14.80 -12.93
CA ASP A 75 6.25 14.22 -12.43
C ASP A 75 6.31 12.68 -12.44
N SER A 76 6.16 12.08 -11.27
CA SER A 76 6.23 10.63 -11.07
C SER A 76 5.29 9.84 -11.99
N LYS A 77 4.16 10.41 -12.42
CA LYS A 77 3.18 9.80 -13.32
C LYS A 77 3.66 9.74 -14.76
N LYS A 78 4.59 10.61 -15.15
CA LYS A 78 5.24 10.63 -16.48
C LYS A 78 6.45 9.70 -16.55
N LEU A 79 6.88 9.16 -15.41
CA LEU A 79 8.01 8.25 -15.32
C LEU A 79 7.53 6.79 -15.30
N THR A 80 8.36 5.88 -15.82
CA THR A 80 8.12 4.44 -15.65
C THR A 80 8.52 4.01 -14.23
N ASP A 81 8.01 2.85 -13.77
CA ASP A 81 8.39 2.33 -12.45
C ASP A 81 9.89 2.10 -12.31
N ARG A 82 10.50 1.59 -13.37
CA ARG A 82 11.95 1.40 -13.46
C ARG A 82 12.71 2.71 -13.25
N VAL A 83 12.30 3.78 -13.95
CA VAL A 83 12.96 5.09 -13.83
C VAL A 83 12.76 5.70 -12.44
N ARG A 84 11.55 5.60 -11.86
CA ARG A 84 11.32 6.07 -10.48
C ARG A 84 12.21 5.36 -9.47
N ARG A 85 12.36 4.04 -9.59
CA ARG A 85 13.22 3.24 -8.70
C ARG A 85 14.72 3.54 -8.87
N GLN A 86 15.14 3.93 -10.08
CA GLN A 86 16.50 4.43 -10.33
C GLN A 86 16.72 5.83 -9.75
N LEU A 87 15.71 6.71 -9.79
CA LEU A 87 15.79 8.06 -9.25
C LEU A 87 15.70 8.12 -7.73
N LYS A 88 14.96 7.21 -7.08
CA LYS A 88 14.82 7.17 -5.61
C LYS A 88 16.16 7.26 -4.86
N PRO A 89 17.16 6.39 -5.11
CA PRO A 89 18.44 6.49 -4.42
C PRO A 89 19.22 7.76 -4.76
N VAL A 90 19.08 8.31 -5.98
CA VAL A 90 19.69 9.59 -6.36
C VAL A 90 19.08 10.75 -5.58
N ILE A 91 17.77 10.74 -5.41
CA ILE A 91 17.05 11.73 -4.59
C ILE A 91 17.44 11.59 -3.12
N GLU A 92 17.52 10.35 -2.60
CA GLU A 92 17.90 10.08 -1.21
C GLU A 92 19.32 10.56 -0.88
N ASP A 93 20.26 10.40 -1.81
CA ASP A 93 21.64 10.91 -1.67
C ASP A 93 21.71 12.44 -1.75
N ALA A 94 20.93 13.05 -2.65
CA ALA A 94 20.93 14.49 -2.87
C ALA A 94 20.07 15.28 -1.86
N ALA A 95 19.18 14.63 -1.12
CA ALA A 95 18.30 15.29 -0.15
C ALA A 95 19.04 15.57 1.15
N ARG A 96 18.93 16.81 1.65
CA ARG A 96 19.36 17.16 3.01
C ARG A 96 18.47 16.51 4.07
N GLN A 97 17.18 16.39 3.75
CA GLN A 97 16.20 15.74 4.63
C GLN A 97 15.01 15.23 3.82
N ILE A 98 14.51 14.05 4.19
CA ILE A 98 13.28 13.44 3.66
C ILE A 98 12.42 13.05 4.85
N SER A 99 11.12 13.28 4.74
CA SER A 99 10.14 12.82 5.72
C SER A 99 8.87 12.32 5.03
N LEU A 100 8.24 11.32 5.65
CA LEU A 100 7.04 10.66 5.15
C LEU A 100 5.87 10.90 6.10
N GLY A 101 4.71 11.17 5.52
CA GLY A 101 3.44 11.22 6.22
C GLY A 101 2.50 10.16 5.71
N ILE A 102 2.35 9.07 6.46
CA ILE A 102 1.52 7.93 6.08
C ILE A 102 0.20 7.98 6.86
N VAL A 103 -0.91 7.74 6.16
CA VAL A 103 -2.25 7.57 6.75
C VAL A 103 -2.84 6.26 6.24
N SER A 104 -3.21 5.40 7.17
CA SER A 104 -3.74 4.06 6.89
C SER A 104 -5.15 4.10 6.28
N SER A 105 -5.58 2.98 5.67
CA SER A 105 -6.95 2.85 5.14
C SER A 105 -8.01 2.99 6.23
N SER A 106 -7.75 2.47 7.43
CA SER A 106 -8.66 2.61 8.58
C SER A 106 -8.79 4.07 9.04
N GLU A 107 -7.69 4.80 9.15
CA GLU A 107 -7.71 6.23 9.49
C GLU A 107 -8.46 7.06 8.43
N ILE A 108 -8.28 6.73 7.14
CA ILE A 108 -9.02 7.35 6.03
C ILE A 108 -10.52 7.10 6.17
N ASP A 109 -10.91 5.86 6.46
CA ASP A 109 -12.32 5.50 6.63
C ASP A 109 -12.97 6.22 7.81
N SER A 110 -12.25 6.37 8.94
CA SER A 110 -12.76 7.04 10.13
C SER A 110 -12.90 8.57 9.98
N ASN A 111 -12.06 9.22 9.17
CA ASN A 111 -11.94 10.68 9.15
C ASN A 111 -12.18 11.33 7.79
N ARG A 112 -12.39 10.54 6.73
CA ARG A 112 -12.51 10.95 5.33
C ARG A 112 -11.20 11.43 4.69
N MET A 113 -11.18 11.45 3.36
CA MET A 113 -9.98 11.75 2.58
C MET A 113 -9.43 13.17 2.78
N ALA A 114 -10.29 14.19 2.98
CA ALA A 114 -9.82 15.56 3.20
C ALA A 114 -8.98 15.68 4.50
N TRP A 115 -9.41 15.01 5.57
CA TRP A 115 -8.63 14.90 6.80
C TRP A 115 -7.33 14.12 6.54
N ALA A 116 -7.41 13.00 5.82
CA ALA A 116 -6.23 12.17 5.55
C ALA A 116 -5.14 12.92 4.79
N VAL A 117 -5.50 13.71 3.77
CA VAL A 117 -4.55 14.58 3.05
C VAL A 117 -3.88 15.55 4.00
N ARG A 118 -4.66 16.34 4.75
CA ARG A 118 -4.12 17.30 5.72
C ARG A 118 -3.22 16.63 6.76
N THR A 119 -3.64 15.50 7.31
CA THR A 119 -2.87 14.73 8.30
C THR A 119 -1.59 14.17 7.71
N SER A 120 -1.62 13.65 6.48
CA SER A 120 -0.43 13.18 5.78
C SER A 120 0.57 14.31 5.58
N PHE A 121 0.10 15.51 5.21
CA PHE A 121 0.97 16.68 5.04
C PHE A 121 1.57 17.09 6.38
N LYS A 122 0.77 17.22 7.44
CA LYS A 122 1.28 17.54 8.79
C LYS A 122 2.34 16.54 9.25
N ARG A 123 2.11 15.24 9.07
CA ARG A 123 3.07 14.18 9.42
C ARG A 123 4.37 14.29 8.62
N ALA A 124 4.27 14.54 7.31
CA ALA A 124 5.45 14.70 6.45
C ALA A 124 6.24 15.97 6.81
N MET A 125 5.56 17.09 7.09
CA MET A 125 6.22 18.37 7.38
C MET A 125 6.81 18.45 8.79
N ALA A 126 6.20 17.81 9.80
CA ALA A 126 6.56 18.00 11.21
C ALA A 126 8.08 17.88 11.51
N PRO A 127 8.82 16.91 10.96
CA PRO A 127 10.27 16.81 11.19
C PRO A 127 11.12 17.88 10.48
N LEU A 128 10.53 18.63 9.53
CA LEU A 128 11.19 19.63 8.69
C LEU A 128 10.88 21.07 9.11
N ILE A 129 9.81 21.31 9.89
CA ILE A 129 9.31 22.67 10.20
C ILE A 129 10.41 23.62 10.70
N GLN A 130 11.30 23.15 11.58
CA GLN A 130 12.35 23.99 12.18
C GLN A 130 13.46 24.41 11.21
N ARG A 131 13.51 23.82 10.00
CA ARG A 131 14.60 24.00 9.02
C ARG A 131 14.10 24.41 7.65
N THR A 132 12.80 24.67 7.50
CA THR A 132 12.16 25.01 6.23
C THR A 132 11.43 26.32 6.37
N ASP A 133 11.81 27.29 5.55
CA ASP A 133 11.21 28.62 5.50
C ASP A 133 9.99 28.67 4.57
N MET A 134 9.92 27.78 3.57
CA MET A 134 8.79 27.68 2.64
C MET A 134 8.53 26.24 2.16
N PHE A 135 7.30 25.75 2.35
CA PHE A 135 6.85 24.50 1.73
C PHE A 135 6.20 24.75 0.37
N LEU A 136 6.71 24.12 -0.69
CA LEU A 136 6.09 24.09 -2.01
C LEU A 136 5.30 22.79 -2.13
N ILE A 137 3.98 22.88 -2.32
CA ILE A 137 3.06 21.74 -2.22
C ILE A 137 2.33 21.52 -3.54
N ASP A 138 2.29 20.28 -4.06
CA ASP A 138 1.48 19.97 -5.26
C ASP A 138 -0.02 20.09 -4.99
N GLY A 139 -0.76 20.58 -5.99
CA GLY A 139 -2.20 20.52 -6.02
C GLY A 139 -2.92 21.73 -5.40
N ASN A 140 -4.12 21.48 -4.88
CA ASN A 140 -5.02 22.51 -4.38
C ASN A 140 -4.74 22.85 -2.91
N SER A 141 -5.09 24.07 -2.51
CA SER A 141 -4.93 24.55 -1.14
C SER A 141 -5.60 23.62 -0.11
N VAL A 142 -4.85 23.34 0.95
CA VAL A 142 -5.29 22.59 2.14
C VAL A 142 -5.17 23.50 3.35
N SER A 143 -6.28 23.68 4.07
CA SER A 143 -6.32 24.54 5.25
C SER A 143 -5.71 23.90 6.50
N GLY A 144 -5.21 24.74 7.41
CA GLY A 144 -4.74 24.35 8.73
C GLY A 144 -3.38 23.66 8.76
N LEU A 145 -2.44 24.05 7.90
CA LEU A 145 -1.05 23.56 7.92
C LEU A 145 -0.13 24.37 8.85
N ASP A 146 -0.54 25.56 9.29
CA ASP A 146 0.13 26.41 10.29
C ASP A 146 1.63 26.66 10.03
N VAL A 147 2.05 26.66 8.76
CA VAL A 147 3.41 26.93 8.27
C VAL A 147 3.37 27.74 6.97
N PRO A 148 4.44 28.48 6.61
CA PRO A 148 4.55 29.10 5.29
C PRO A 148 4.51 28.04 4.19
N ALA A 149 3.49 28.10 3.34
CA ALA A 149 3.29 27.14 2.27
C ALA A 149 2.72 27.78 1.01
N ARG A 150 3.18 27.32 -0.14
CA ARG A 150 2.68 27.67 -1.46
C ARG A 150 2.17 26.43 -2.18
N PHE A 151 0.88 26.44 -2.48
CA PHE A 151 0.25 25.39 -3.29
C PHE A 151 0.39 25.69 -4.78
N LEU A 152 0.82 24.70 -5.55
CA LEU A 152 1.11 24.82 -6.97
C LEU A 152 0.33 23.76 -7.74
N VAL A 153 -0.61 24.21 -8.58
CA VAL A 153 -1.29 23.31 -9.52
C VAL A 153 -0.27 22.77 -10.53
N LYS A 154 -0.13 21.44 -10.58
CA LYS A 154 0.92 20.73 -11.35
C LYS A 154 2.33 21.15 -10.91
N GLY A 155 2.51 21.26 -9.59
CA GLY A 155 3.77 21.61 -8.96
C GLY A 155 4.87 20.61 -9.27
N ASP A 156 4.54 19.32 -9.39
CA ASP A 156 5.46 18.25 -9.79
C ASP A 156 6.15 18.46 -11.16
N SER A 157 5.51 19.23 -12.04
CA SER A 157 6.04 19.59 -13.36
C SER A 157 6.82 20.90 -13.34
N LYS A 158 6.70 21.70 -12.27
CA LYS A 158 7.25 23.06 -12.14
C LYS A 158 8.39 23.17 -11.13
N SER A 159 8.38 22.38 -10.08
CA SER A 159 9.34 22.41 -8.99
C SER A 159 10.12 21.10 -8.93
N LEU A 160 11.44 21.18 -8.84
CA LEU A 160 12.31 20.01 -8.73
C LEU A 160 12.09 19.30 -7.40
N SER A 161 11.91 20.05 -6.31
CA SER A 161 11.67 19.52 -4.97
C SER A 161 10.31 18.81 -4.88
N ILE A 162 9.26 19.34 -5.52
CA ILE A 162 7.96 18.65 -5.60
C ILE A 162 8.09 17.38 -6.45
N ALA A 163 8.79 17.44 -7.59
CA ALA A 163 9.05 16.27 -8.40
C ALA A 163 9.78 15.16 -7.61
N ALA A 164 10.79 15.52 -6.83
CA ALA A 164 11.50 14.60 -5.92
C ALA A 164 10.55 13.96 -4.90
N ALA A 165 9.75 14.77 -4.21
CA ALA A 165 8.73 14.30 -3.26
C ALA A 165 7.72 13.34 -3.91
N SER A 166 7.26 13.64 -5.12
CA SER A 166 6.33 12.80 -5.88
C SER A 166 6.88 11.40 -6.15
N VAL A 167 8.17 11.31 -6.51
CA VAL A 167 8.85 10.04 -6.78
C VAL A 167 8.99 9.23 -5.50
N ILE A 168 9.45 9.84 -4.41
CA ILE A 168 9.62 9.15 -3.13
C ILE A 168 8.28 8.66 -2.59
N ALA A 169 7.24 9.51 -2.58
CA ALA A 169 5.91 9.13 -2.14
C ALA A 169 5.34 7.97 -2.96
N LYS A 170 5.50 8.02 -4.29
CA LYS A 170 5.01 6.99 -5.22
C LYS A 170 5.72 5.66 -5.03
N VAL A 171 7.05 5.64 -4.99
CA VAL A 171 7.82 4.39 -4.81
C VAL A 171 7.53 3.78 -3.45
N THR A 172 7.55 4.60 -2.39
CA THR A 172 7.25 4.14 -1.03
C THR A 172 5.87 3.51 -0.95
N ARG A 173 4.84 4.17 -1.49
CA ARG A 173 3.48 3.62 -1.51
C ARG A 173 3.42 2.31 -2.30
N ASP A 174 4.06 2.24 -3.47
CA ASP A 174 4.01 1.05 -4.30
C ASP A 174 4.69 -0.15 -3.63
N ASP A 175 5.75 0.09 -2.86
CA ASP A 175 6.41 -0.93 -2.04
C ASP A 175 5.50 -1.41 -0.90
N MET A 176 4.76 -0.51 -0.24
CA MET A 176 3.75 -0.90 0.74
C MET A 176 2.63 -1.75 0.12
N MET A 177 2.27 -1.51 -1.14
CA MET A 177 1.29 -2.33 -1.84
C MET A 177 1.85 -3.69 -2.28
N ILE A 178 3.14 -3.79 -2.59
CA ILE A 178 3.84 -5.08 -2.81
C ILE A 178 3.84 -5.88 -1.51
N GLU A 179 4.10 -5.24 -0.37
CA GLU A 179 4.02 -5.90 0.93
C GLU A 179 2.60 -6.33 1.28
N ALA A 180 1.59 -5.51 0.93
CA ALA A 180 0.19 -5.91 1.05
C ALA A 180 -0.13 -7.12 0.16
N HIS A 181 0.45 -7.22 -1.04
CA HIS A 181 0.29 -8.40 -1.90
C HIS A 181 0.87 -9.66 -1.26
N ARG A 182 2.04 -9.59 -0.61
CA ARG A 182 2.61 -10.75 0.10
C ARG A 182 1.67 -11.28 1.17
N ARG A 183 0.98 -10.39 1.88
CA ARG A 183 -0.02 -10.75 2.91
C ARG A 183 -1.37 -11.18 2.33
N TYR A 184 -1.76 -10.63 1.18
CA TYR A 184 -3.05 -10.88 0.53
C TYR A 184 -2.87 -11.11 -0.98
N PRO A 185 -2.22 -12.22 -1.38
CA PRO A 185 -1.79 -12.45 -2.77
C PRO A 185 -2.94 -12.48 -3.77
N GLN A 186 -4.10 -12.99 -3.33
CA GLN A 186 -5.31 -13.11 -4.13
C GLN A 186 -5.86 -11.80 -4.69
N TYR A 187 -5.49 -10.63 -4.14
CA TYR A 187 -5.97 -9.35 -4.66
C TYR A 187 -5.14 -8.78 -5.79
N GLY A 188 -3.90 -9.20 -6.02
CA GLY A 188 -3.06 -8.64 -7.10
C GLY A 188 -2.53 -7.21 -6.84
N PHE A 189 -2.37 -6.82 -5.57
CA PHE A 189 -1.91 -5.48 -5.19
C PHE A 189 -0.54 -5.08 -5.75
N ASP A 190 0.31 -6.04 -6.09
CA ASP A 190 1.60 -5.84 -6.75
C ASP A 190 1.46 -5.28 -8.17
N ARG A 191 0.35 -5.55 -8.86
CA ARG A 191 0.08 -5.08 -10.23
C ARG A 191 -0.66 -3.75 -10.23
N HIS A 192 -1.87 -3.71 -9.68
CA HIS A 192 -2.73 -2.53 -9.75
C HIS A 192 -2.60 -1.60 -8.53
N LYS A 193 -1.70 -1.87 -7.57
CA LYS A 193 -1.38 -0.98 -6.44
C LYS A 193 -2.61 -0.49 -5.64
N GLY A 194 -3.65 -1.31 -5.55
CA GLY A 194 -4.91 -1.00 -4.86
C GLY A 194 -5.90 -0.13 -5.63
N TYR A 195 -5.63 0.25 -6.89
CA TYR A 195 -6.63 0.88 -7.75
C TYR A 195 -7.78 -0.09 -8.04
N GLY A 196 -9.01 0.43 -8.15
CA GLY A 196 -10.23 -0.37 -8.39
C GLY A 196 -10.37 -0.79 -9.85
N THR A 197 -9.43 -1.57 -10.38
CA THR A 197 -9.53 -2.16 -11.71
C THR A 197 -10.69 -3.18 -11.75
N ALA A 198 -11.18 -3.51 -12.95
CA ALA A 198 -12.24 -4.52 -13.09
C ALA A 198 -11.85 -5.87 -12.44
N GLU A 199 -10.59 -6.28 -12.60
CA GLU A 199 -10.02 -7.48 -11.97
C GLU A 199 -10.06 -7.39 -10.44
N HIS A 200 -9.58 -6.27 -9.88
CA HIS A 200 -9.54 -6.08 -8.44
C HIS A 200 -10.95 -6.04 -7.82
N LEU A 201 -11.88 -5.31 -8.46
CA LEU A 201 -13.27 -5.24 -8.01
C LEU A 201 -13.99 -6.58 -8.11
N LYS A 202 -13.68 -7.40 -9.12
CA LYS A 202 -14.21 -8.77 -9.24
C LYS A 202 -13.74 -9.65 -8.08
N ILE A 203 -12.46 -9.59 -7.73
CA ILE A 203 -11.91 -10.31 -6.58
C ILE A 203 -12.60 -9.86 -5.29
N ILE A 204 -12.71 -8.55 -5.06
CA ILE A 204 -13.38 -8.00 -3.87
C ILE A 204 -14.83 -8.48 -3.78
N LYS A 205 -15.55 -8.55 -4.90
CA LYS A 205 -16.92 -9.10 -4.92
C LYS A 205 -16.97 -10.58 -4.58
N ASN A 206 -16.03 -11.37 -5.08
CA ASN A 206 -16.06 -12.83 -4.95
C ASN A 206 -15.62 -13.31 -3.55
N ILE A 207 -14.55 -12.73 -3.00
CA ILE A 207 -13.92 -13.21 -1.76
C ILE A 207 -13.93 -12.18 -0.63
N GLY A 208 -14.50 -11.00 -0.86
CA GLY A 208 -14.57 -9.91 0.11
C GLY A 208 -13.36 -8.99 0.15
N PRO A 209 -13.40 -7.92 0.97
CA PRO A 209 -12.31 -6.97 1.11
C PRO A 209 -11.29 -7.46 2.16
N SER A 210 -10.00 -7.30 1.89
CA SER A 210 -8.95 -7.40 2.92
C SER A 210 -8.93 -6.20 3.87
N PRO A 211 -8.26 -6.31 5.05
CA PRO A 211 -8.10 -5.20 6.01
C PRO A 211 -7.48 -3.90 5.46
N VAL A 212 -6.74 -3.97 4.35
CA VAL A 212 -6.16 -2.77 3.71
C VAL A 212 -7.12 -2.04 2.76
N HIS A 213 -8.35 -2.53 2.55
CA HIS A 213 -9.34 -1.81 1.76
C HIS A 213 -9.89 -0.60 2.51
N ARG A 214 -10.33 0.41 1.74
CA ARG A 214 -11.01 1.61 2.23
C ARG A 214 -12.50 1.40 2.09
N MET A 215 -13.14 0.99 3.18
CA MET A 215 -14.55 0.62 3.21
C MET A 215 -15.47 1.81 2.95
N SER A 216 -14.99 3.04 3.17
CA SER A 216 -15.73 4.28 2.88
C SER A 216 -15.73 4.68 1.39
N PHE A 217 -14.92 4.04 0.55
CA PHE A 217 -14.78 4.40 -0.87
C PHE A 217 -15.77 3.64 -1.75
N ALA A 218 -16.35 4.32 -2.75
CA ALA A 218 -17.14 3.61 -3.77
C ALA A 218 -16.21 2.73 -4.63
N PRO A 219 -16.66 1.53 -5.05
CA PRO A 219 -17.99 0.96 -4.83
C PRO A 219 -18.15 0.20 -3.51
N LEU A 220 -17.09 0.00 -2.73
CA LEU A 220 -17.12 -0.78 -1.49
C LEU A 220 -18.14 -0.21 -0.50
N SER A 221 -18.16 1.10 -0.28
CA SER A 221 -19.14 1.72 0.61
C SER A 221 -20.59 1.35 0.27
N ARG A 222 -20.93 1.22 -1.01
CA ARG A 222 -22.28 0.78 -1.43
C ARG A 222 -22.53 -0.71 -1.16
N TRP A 223 -21.51 -1.54 -1.28
CA TRP A 223 -21.61 -2.98 -1.01
C TRP A 223 -21.71 -3.31 0.48
N TYR A 224 -21.24 -2.43 1.36
CA TYR A 224 -21.13 -2.70 2.80
C TYR A 224 -21.84 -1.68 3.72
N GLN A 225 -22.61 -0.71 3.19
CA GLN A 225 -23.40 0.27 3.98
C GLN A 225 -24.78 -0.21 4.40
N THR A 226 -25.36 -1.20 3.73
CA THR A 226 -26.62 -1.81 4.19
C THR A 226 -26.29 -2.65 5.42
N GLY A 227 -26.80 -2.31 6.60
CA GLY A 227 -26.54 -2.96 7.90
C GLY A 227 -26.83 -4.46 8.01
N GLN A 228 -26.98 -5.16 6.88
CA GLN A 228 -26.60 -6.55 6.77
C GLN A 228 -25.10 -6.58 6.50
N MET A 229 -24.32 -7.05 7.47
CA MET A 229 -23.02 -7.67 7.21
C MET A 229 -23.27 -8.95 6.42
N SER A 230 -23.95 -8.83 5.27
CA SER A 230 -24.19 -9.93 4.42
C SER A 230 -22.83 -10.25 3.82
N LEU A 231 -22.32 -11.45 4.07
CA LEU A 231 -21.29 -11.92 3.17
C LEU A 231 -21.86 -11.92 1.75
N PHE A 232 -21.00 -12.10 0.78
CA PHE A 232 -21.23 -11.82 -0.63
C PHE A 232 -22.39 -12.59 -1.28
N PRO A 233 -23.24 -11.95 -2.12
CA PRO A 233 -24.07 -12.70 -3.06
C PRO A 233 -23.15 -13.61 -3.90
N LEU A 234 -23.27 -14.91 -3.70
CA LEU A 234 -22.60 -15.90 -4.52
C LEU A 234 -23.46 -16.14 -5.75
N ASP A 235 -22.89 -15.96 -6.94
CA ASP A 235 -23.50 -16.48 -8.17
C ASP A 235 -23.37 -18.03 -8.26
N ALA A 236 -22.62 -18.69 -7.35
CA ALA A 236 -22.46 -20.15 -7.28
C ALA A 236 -21.90 -20.64 -5.92
N PRO A 237 -22.22 -21.89 -5.47
CA PRO A 237 -21.64 -22.47 -4.26
C PRO A 237 -20.11 -22.49 -4.32
N ASP A 238 -19.50 -21.94 -3.27
CA ASP A 238 -18.08 -21.62 -3.23
C ASP A 238 -17.18 -22.87 -3.18
N THR A 239 -16.05 -22.80 -3.86
CA THR A 239 -14.95 -23.77 -3.72
C THR A 239 -14.40 -23.68 -2.28
N GLY A 240 -14.12 -24.80 -1.61
CA GLY A 240 -13.75 -24.83 -0.18
C GLY A 240 -12.70 -23.79 0.25
N LYS A 241 -11.69 -23.55 -0.58
CA LYS A 241 -10.60 -22.58 -0.33
C LYS A 241 -11.08 -21.13 -0.14
N ALA A 242 -12.11 -20.69 -0.86
CA ALA A 242 -12.62 -19.33 -0.74
C ALA A 242 -13.55 -19.19 0.48
N ALA A 243 -14.20 -20.28 0.92
CA ALA A 243 -14.94 -20.31 2.17
C ALA A 243 -14.00 -20.18 3.37
N GLU A 244 -12.88 -20.92 3.39
CA GLU A 244 -11.83 -20.81 4.42
C GLU A 244 -11.27 -19.40 4.52
N TYR A 245 -11.01 -18.77 3.37
CA TYR A 245 -10.50 -17.41 3.33
C TYR A 245 -11.53 -16.40 3.88
N ARG A 246 -12.81 -16.53 3.50
CA ARG A 246 -13.89 -15.68 4.03
C ARG A 246 -14.08 -15.87 5.53
N ALA A 247 -13.98 -17.10 6.03
CA ALA A 247 -13.97 -17.40 7.44
C ALA A 247 -12.79 -16.72 8.16
N ALA A 248 -11.57 -16.85 7.64
CA ALA A 248 -10.38 -16.22 8.22
C ALA A 248 -10.51 -14.69 8.28
N LEU A 249 -11.03 -14.06 7.22
CA LEU A 249 -11.32 -12.62 7.20
C LEU A 249 -12.40 -12.24 8.22
N PHE A 250 -13.50 -12.97 8.26
CA PHE A 250 -14.59 -12.76 9.21
C PHE A 250 -14.08 -12.78 10.65
N TYR A 251 -13.28 -13.78 11.02
CA TYR A 251 -12.66 -13.86 12.34
C TYR A 251 -11.65 -12.72 12.58
N SER A 252 -10.83 -12.38 11.59
CA SER A 252 -9.89 -11.25 11.69
C SER A 252 -10.63 -9.93 11.99
N ASN A 253 -11.77 -9.70 11.34
CA ASN A 253 -12.62 -8.53 11.59
C ASN A 253 -13.26 -8.54 12.98
N LEU A 254 -13.49 -9.72 13.56
CA LEU A 254 -13.90 -9.87 14.96
C LEU A 254 -12.73 -9.73 15.95
N GLY A 255 -11.52 -9.40 15.50
CA GLY A 255 -10.34 -9.20 16.34
C GLY A 255 -9.64 -10.50 16.74
N PHE A 256 -9.80 -11.57 15.98
CA PHE A 256 -8.99 -12.78 16.12
C PHE A 256 -7.69 -12.64 15.32
N THR A 257 -6.62 -13.29 15.78
CA THR A 257 -5.38 -13.47 15.02
C THR A 257 -5.41 -14.86 14.39
N VAL A 258 -5.21 -14.97 13.08
CA VAL A 258 -5.04 -16.28 12.43
C VAL A 258 -3.63 -16.79 12.75
N LEU A 259 -3.54 -17.94 13.42
CA LEU A 259 -2.26 -18.61 13.71
C LEU A 259 -1.87 -19.49 12.53
N GLU A 260 -2.77 -20.38 12.11
CA GLU A 260 -2.55 -21.32 11.02
C GLU A 260 -3.83 -21.55 10.20
N ARG A 261 -3.67 -22.09 8.99
CA ARG A 261 -4.76 -22.44 8.07
C ARG A 261 -4.45 -23.78 7.43
N ASN A 262 -5.48 -24.62 7.26
CA ASN A 262 -5.42 -25.93 6.60
C ASN A 262 -4.30 -26.78 7.20
N TRP A 263 -4.31 -26.90 8.53
CA TRP A 263 -3.32 -27.66 9.25
C TRP A 263 -3.68 -29.14 9.20
N PHE A 264 -2.73 -29.98 8.79
CA PHE A 264 -2.93 -31.41 8.60
C PHE A 264 -2.16 -32.24 9.63
N SER A 265 -2.80 -33.30 10.09
CA SER A 265 -2.27 -34.25 11.06
C SER A 265 -2.63 -35.68 10.71
N SER A 266 -2.11 -36.63 11.49
CA SER A 266 -2.47 -38.04 11.32
C SER A 266 -3.95 -38.31 11.65
N SER A 267 -4.53 -37.51 12.54
CA SER A 267 -5.93 -37.61 12.98
C SER A 267 -6.94 -36.83 12.13
N GLY A 268 -6.50 -35.86 11.33
CA GLY A 268 -7.39 -35.05 10.48
C GLY A 268 -6.84 -33.68 10.08
N GLU A 269 -7.69 -32.90 9.42
CA GLU A 269 -7.43 -31.52 8.99
C GLU A 269 -8.16 -30.53 9.90
N ILE A 270 -7.54 -29.38 10.15
CA ILE A 270 -8.14 -28.21 10.80
C ILE A 270 -8.09 -27.03 9.84
N ASP A 271 -9.26 -26.53 9.44
CA ASP A 271 -9.36 -25.46 8.43
C ASP A 271 -8.72 -24.16 8.93
N LEU A 272 -8.99 -23.75 10.17
CA LEU A 272 -8.43 -22.52 10.77
C LEU A 272 -8.03 -22.74 12.23
N ILE A 273 -6.85 -22.20 12.60
CA ILE A 273 -6.40 -22.10 13.99
C ILE A 273 -6.24 -20.62 14.30
N LEU A 274 -6.98 -20.12 15.29
CA LEU A 274 -7.11 -18.70 15.59
C LEU A 274 -6.79 -18.42 17.06
N LYS A 275 -6.43 -17.18 17.39
CA LYS A 275 -6.18 -16.73 18.77
C LYS A 275 -6.94 -15.45 19.07
N LYS A 276 -7.60 -15.40 20.23
CA LYS A 276 -8.20 -14.17 20.76
C LYS A 276 -8.20 -14.18 22.28
N ARG A 277 -7.69 -13.09 22.88
CA ARG A 277 -7.67 -12.88 24.34
C ARG A 277 -7.09 -14.07 25.14
N GLY A 278 -6.02 -14.68 24.62
CA GLY A 278 -5.33 -15.79 25.29
C GLY A 278 -5.84 -17.19 24.91
N VAL A 279 -7.04 -17.30 24.34
CA VAL A 279 -7.67 -18.56 23.94
C VAL A 279 -7.33 -18.91 22.48
N VAL A 280 -7.02 -20.17 22.21
CA VAL A 280 -6.87 -20.72 20.85
C VAL A 280 -8.18 -21.39 20.40
N TYR A 281 -8.60 -21.08 19.19
CA TYR A 281 -9.82 -21.62 18.58
C TYR A 281 -9.44 -22.48 17.38
N PHE A 282 -9.87 -23.74 17.37
CA PHE A 282 -9.78 -24.62 16.21
C PHE A 282 -11.13 -24.61 15.52
N VAL A 283 -11.16 -24.14 14.29
CA VAL A 283 -12.39 -23.79 13.59
C VAL A 283 -12.55 -24.60 12.32
N GLU A 284 -13.67 -25.32 12.23
CA GLU A 284 -14.14 -25.96 11.00
C GLU A 284 -14.93 -24.98 10.15
N VAL A 285 -14.65 -24.91 8.86
CA VAL A 285 -15.31 -24.05 7.90
C VAL A 285 -16.29 -24.87 7.05
N LYS A 286 -17.53 -24.39 6.95
CA LYS A 286 -18.56 -24.98 6.10
C LYS A 286 -19.13 -23.93 5.17
N SER A 287 -19.17 -24.21 3.88
CA SER A 287 -19.91 -23.39 2.93
C SER A 287 -21.28 -24.00 2.63
N THR A 288 -22.31 -23.15 2.51
CA THR A 288 -23.64 -23.58 2.05
C THR A 288 -24.38 -22.43 1.35
N LEU A 289 -25.41 -22.77 0.57
CA LEU A 289 -26.37 -21.77 0.08
C LEU A 289 -27.24 -21.27 1.25
N SER A 290 -27.65 -20.00 1.18
CA SER A 290 -28.59 -19.39 2.12
C SER A 290 -29.89 -20.22 2.21
N GLY A 291 -30.38 -20.49 3.42
CA GLY A 291 -31.55 -21.33 3.69
C GLY A 291 -31.28 -22.83 3.89
N ARG A 292 -30.03 -23.28 3.80
CA ARG A 292 -29.62 -24.69 4.06
C ARG A 292 -28.73 -24.87 5.30
N GLU A 293 -28.74 -23.91 6.21
CA GLU A 293 -27.84 -23.83 7.36
C GLU A 293 -27.99 -25.04 8.28
N LYS A 294 -29.23 -25.44 8.60
CA LYS A 294 -29.50 -26.62 9.45
C LYS A 294 -28.93 -27.92 8.88
N GLN A 295 -28.98 -28.11 7.57
CA GLN A 295 -28.45 -29.30 6.90
C GLN A 295 -26.93 -29.29 6.86
N ALA A 296 -26.31 -28.12 6.71
CA ALA A 296 -24.86 -27.99 6.75
C ALA A 296 -24.30 -28.25 8.16
N LEU A 297 -25.00 -27.80 9.20
CA LEU A 297 -24.62 -28.05 10.60
C LEU A 297 -24.79 -29.53 10.98
N GLN A 298 -25.81 -30.23 10.47
CA GLN A 298 -25.98 -31.67 10.67
C GLN A 298 -24.83 -32.52 10.09
N LYS A 299 -24.04 -31.97 9.17
CA LYS A 299 -22.83 -32.63 8.62
C LYS A 299 -21.59 -32.44 9.51
N ILE A 300 -21.67 -31.60 10.54
CA ILE A 300 -20.67 -31.55 11.61
C ILE A 300 -21.13 -32.57 12.66
N ASP A 301 -20.93 -33.84 12.33
CA ASP A 301 -21.29 -34.94 13.20
C ASP A 301 -20.24 -35.18 14.29
N THR A 302 -20.58 -36.04 15.25
CA THR A 302 -19.72 -36.40 16.38
C THR A 302 -18.40 -37.03 15.95
N VAL A 303 -18.37 -37.71 14.80
CA VAL A 303 -17.15 -38.33 14.24
C VAL A 303 -16.20 -37.25 13.73
N LYS A 304 -16.71 -36.25 13.03
CA LYS A 304 -15.90 -35.15 12.52
C LYS A 304 -15.35 -34.29 13.65
N LEU A 305 -16.15 -34.01 14.68
CA LEU A 305 -15.68 -33.29 15.87
C LEU A 305 -14.59 -34.05 16.63
N ALA A 306 -14.70 -35.38 16.73
CA ALA A 306 -13.66 -36.20 17.34
C ALA A 306 -12.33 -36.11 16.56
N ARG A 307 -12.38 -36.10 15.22
CA ARG A 307 -11.17 -35.91 14.39
C ARG A 307 -10.51 -34.55 14.61
N ILE A 308 -11.30 -33.49 14.69
CA ILE A 308 -10.80 -32.14 14.94
C ILE A 308 -10.21 -32.05 16.35
N ARG A 309 -10.82 -32.68 17.36
CA ARG A 309 -10.26 -32.78 18.73
C ARG A 309 -8.89 -33.43 18.73
N ASN A 310 -8.77 -34.60 18.14
CA ASN A 310 -7.50 -35.33 18.09
C ASN A 310 -6.44 -34.55 17.30
N ALA A 311 -6.82 -33.93 16.18
CA ALA A 311 -5.95 -33.04 15.43
C ALA A 311 -5.50 -31.84 16.29
N ALA A 312 -6.41 -31.21 17.04
CA ALA A 312 -6.09 -30.09 17.92
C ALA A 312 -5.09 -30.50 19.02
N GLU A 313 -5.23 -31.70 19.60
CA GLU A 313 -4.26 -32.26 20.55
C GLU A 313 -2.88 -32.45 19.92
N GLU A 314 -2.80 -32.97 18.69
CA GLU A 314 -1.55 -33.08 17.94
C GLU A 314 -0.93 -31.70 17.66
N TRP A 315 -1.74 -30.68 17.32
CA TRP A 315 -1.26 -29.32 17.11
C TRP A 315 -0.70 -28.71 18.40
N MET A 316 -1.41 -28.90 19.53
CA MET A 316 -0.95 -28.43 20.83
C MET A 316 0.37 -29.10 21.24
N ALA A 317 0.49 -30.42 21.03
CA ALA A 317 1.73 -31.15 21.29
C ALA A 317 2.89 -30.65 20.41
N ALA A 318 2.63 -30.41 19.12
CA ALA A 318 3.63 -29.92 18.17
C ALA A 318 4.11 -28.49 18.48
N THR A 319 3.22 -27.63 19.00
CA THR A 319 3.53 -26.22 19.30
C THR A 319 3.90 -25.97 20.76
N GLY A 320 3.73 -26.95 21.64
CA GLY A 320 3.91 -26.80 23.08
C GLY A 320 2.85 -25.90 23.75
N TYR A 321 1.69 -25.70 23.11
CA TYR A 321 0.63 -24.86 23.65
C TYR A 321 -0.16 -25.58 24.75
N THR A 322 -0.22 -24.99 25.95
CA THR A 322 -0.92 -25.54 27.12
C THR A 322 -2.03 -24.61 27.66
N GLY A 323 -2.44 -23.62 26.86
CA GLY A 323 -3.44 -22.64 27.24
C GLY A 323 -4.88 -23.07 26.96
N GLU A 324 -5.83 -22.16 27.20
CA GLU A 324 -7.24 -22.42 26.95
C GLU A 324 -7.55 -22.61 25.46
N CYS A 325 -8.37 -23.62 25.16
CA CYS A 325 -8.74 -24.00 23.81
C CYS A 325 -10.26 -24.05 23.64
N ALA A 326 -10.74 -23.75 22.44
CA ALA A 326 -12.14 -23.91 22.07
C ALA A 326 -12.27 -24.50 20.66
N LEU A 327 -13.33 -25.27 20.46
CA LEU A 327 -13.74 -25.77 19.14
C LEU A 327 -14.91 -24.94 18.64
N GLU A 328 -14.82 -24.51 17.39
CA GLU A 328 -15.93 -23.83 16.74
C GLU A 328 -16.15 -24.37 15.33
N ALA A 329 -17.35 -24.16 14.82
CA ALA A 329 -17.60 -24.19 13.41
C ALA A 329 -18.03 -22.79 12.96
N VAL A 330 -17.70 -22.45 11.72
CA VAL A 330 -18.23 -21.27 11.05
C VAL A 330 -18.92 -21.69 9.78
N LEU A 331 -20.18 -21.28 9.68
CA LEU A 331 -20.94 -21.46 8.47
C LEU A 331 -20.82 -20.19 7.64
N VAL A 332 -20.26 -20.34 6.44
CA VAL A 332 -20.10 -19.29 5.45
C VAL A 332 -21.16 -19.50 4.37
N THR A 333 -22.18 -18.65 4.34
CA THR A 333 -23.15 -18.65 3.24
C THR A 333 -22.68 -17.74 2.11
N ALA A 334 -23.53 -17.58 1.09
CA ALA A 334 -23.46 -16.39 0.26
C ALA A 334 -23.52 -15.19 1.20
N ASP A 335 -24.65 -15.05 1.88
CA ASP A 335 -25.03 -13.80 2.50
C ASP A 335 -24.58 -13.60 3.95
N SER A 336 -23.77 -14.45 4.57
CA SER A 336 -23.36 -14.28 5.98
C SER A 336 -22.25 -15.23 6.39
N ALA A 337 -21.53 -14.89 7.49
CA ALA A 337 -20.82 -15.89 8.28
C ALA A 337 -21.36 -15.89 9.70
N VAL A 338 -21.64 -17.08 10.22
CA VAL A 338 -22.18 -17.27 11.56
C VAL A 338 -21.32 -18.27 12.30
N ARG A 339 -20.91 -17.91 13.53
CA ARG A 339 -20.15 -18.76 14.44
C ARG A 339 -21.09 -19.69 15.17
N TYR A 340 -20.68 -20.94 15.28
CA TYR A 340 -21.35 -21.98 16.06
C TYR A 340 -20.32 -22.55 17.03
N PRO A 341 -20.37 -22.14 18.31
CA PRO A 341 -19.60 -22.81 19.36
C PRO A 341 -19.99 -24.28 19.38
N VAL A 342 -19.00 -25.16 19.39
CA VAL A 342 -19.23 -26.59 19.51
C VAL A 342 -18.93 -27.00 20.94
N GLN A 343 -19.90 -27.65 21.60
CA GLN A 343 -19.74 -28.15 22.97
C GLN A 343 -18.84 -29.39 23.03
#